data_AF-A0A562P9I0-F1
#
_entry.id   AF-A0A562P9I0-F1
#
_cell.length_a   1.000
_cell.length_b   1.000
_cell.length_c   1.000
_cell.angle_alpha   90.00
_cell.angle_beta   90.00
_cell.angle_gamma   90.00
#
_symmetry.space_group_name_H-M   'P 1'
#
loop_
_entity.id
_entity.type
_entity.pdbx_description
1 polymer ?
#
loop_
_entity_poly.entity_id
_entity_poly.type
_entity_poly.pdbx_seq_one_letter_code
_entity_poly.pdbx_strand_id
1 'polypeptide(L)' 'MKRPETIIIGGRAYNRRVILDMRRQQLDAWKAAQPEQPALFALKQDRRPAAERSAARRYQEPSLLVLMQERQR' A
#
# COMPACT_ATOMS: atom_id res chain seq x y z
N MET A 1 12.15 23.08 -2.35
CA MET A 1 12.48 23.12 -0.90
C MET A 1 13.60 22.13 -0.61
N LYS A 2 14.67 22.55 0.09
CA LYS A 2 15.73 21.63 0.54
C LYS A 2 15.15 20.73 1.65
N ARG A 3 15.41 19.43 1.56
CA ARG A 3 15.00 18.47 2.60
C ARG A 3 15.92 18.64 3.83
N PRO A 4 15.39 18.55 5.05
CA PRO A 4 16.21 18.66 6.25
C PRO A 4 17.18 17.49 6.34
N GLU A 5 18.44 17.80 6.67
CA GLU A 5 19.49 16.78 6.82
C GLU A 5 19.32 15.97 8.10
N THR A 6 18.64 16.53 9.11
CA THR A 6 18.35 15.87 10.39
C THR A 6 16.85 15.77 10.61
N ILE A 7 16.38 14.64 11.11
CA ILE A 7 14.98 14.37 11.47
C ILE A 7 14.89 13.93 12.93
N ILE A 8 13.84 14.34 13.64
CA ILE A 8 13.62 13.97 15.04
C ILE A 8 12.60 12.82 15.08
N ILE A 9 12.97 11.71 15.69
CA ILE A 9 12.10 10.53 15.88
C ILE A 9 12.17 10.15 17.36
N GLY A 10 11.02 10.11 18.04
CA GLY A 10 10.96 9.75 19.46
C GLY A 10 11.83 10.62 20.39
N GLY A 11 11.97 11.92 20.08
CA GLY A 11 12.79 12.85 20.85
C GLY A 11 14.30 12.77 20.59
N ARG A 12 14.76 11.93 19.65
CA ARG A 12 16.17 11.83 19.25
C ARG A 12 16.38 12.34 17.83
N ALA A 13 17.49 13.04 17.62
CA ALA A 13 17.89 13.57 16.32
C ALA A 13 18.67 12.52 15.53
N TYR A 14 18.32 12.36 14.25
CA TYR A 14 18.95 11.40 13.34
C TYR A 14 19.30 12.06 12.02
N ASN A 15 20.45 11.72 11.44
CA ASN A 15 20.75 12.09 10.06
C ASN A 15 19.78 11.36 9.11
N ARG A 16 19.16 12.11 8.21
CA ARG A 16 18.14 11.63 7.29
C ARG A 16 18.66 10.55 6.34
N ARG A 17 19.90 10.68 5.83
CA ARG A 17 20.50 9.70 4.92
C ARG A 17 20.68 8.37 5.63
N VAL A 18 21.23 8.41 6.84
CA VAL A 18 21.43 7.23 7.68
C VAL A 18 20.12 6.50 7.94
N ILE A 19 19.03 7.22 8.30
CA ILE A 19 17.72 6.59 8.50
C ILE A 19 17.18 5.93 7.23
N LEU A 20 17.36 6.57 6.08
CA LEU A 20 16.92 5.99 4.80
C LEU A 20 17.71 4.72 4.46
N ASP A 21 19.02 4.70 4.73
CA ASP A 21 19.85 3.53 4.50
C ASP A 21 19.49 2.39 5.45
N MET A 22 19.26 2.67 6.73
CA MET A 22 18.73 1.69 7.69
C MET A 22 17.37 1.13 7.23
N ARG A 23 16.49 1.99 6.71
CA ARG A 23 15.18 1.54 6.20
C ARG A 23 15.31 0.65 4.96
N ARG A 24 16.26 0.94 4.06
CA ARG A 24 16.54 0.07 2.90
C ARG A 24 17.01 -1.30 3.35
N GLN A 25 18.00 -1.36 4.23
CA GLN A 25 18.50 -2.62 4.79
C GLN A 25 17.38 -3.43 5.46
N GLN A 26 16.50 -2.76 6.23
CA GLN A 26 15.34 -3.41 6.83
C GLN A 26 14.39 -4.00 5.79
N LEU A 27 14.13 -3.29 4.69
CA LEU A 27 13.27 -3.77 3.61
C LEU A 27 13.91 -4.94 2.86
N ASP A 28 15.22 -4.91 2.63
CA ASP A 28 15.95 -5.99 1.96
C ASP A 28 15.97 -7.25 2.83
N ALA A 29 16.22 -7.11 4.14
CA ALA A 29 16.10 -8.20 5.10
C ALA A 29 14.67 -8.76 5.17
N TRP A 30 13.65 -7.88 5.17
CA TRP A 30 12.26 -8.29 5.13
C TRP A 30 11.92 -9.06 3.85
N LYS A 31 12.37 -8.61 2.67
CA LYS A 31 12.16 -9.35 1.41
C LYS A 31 12.88 -10.69 1.41
N ALA A 32 14.13 -10.73 1.89
CA ALA A 32 14.94 -11.95 1.96
C ALA A 32 14.32 -12.99 2.89
N ALA A 33 13.69 -12.55 3.99
CA ALA A 33 13.01 -13.44 4.92
C ALA A 33 11.72 -14.05 4.36
N GLN A 34 11.24 -13.62 3.18
CA GLN A 34 9.93 -13.97 2.61
C GLN A 34 8.85 -14.19 3.67
N PRO A 35 8.60 -13.21 4.56
CA PRO A 35 7.65 -13.38 5.62
C PRO A 35 6.28 -13.52 4.98
N GLU A 36 5.80 -14.76 4.92
CA GLU A 36 4.39 -15.02 4.72
C GLU A 36 3.71 -14.30 5.87
N GLN A 37 2.96 -13.24 5.55
CA GLN A 37 2.08 -12.67 6.55
C GLN A 37 1.15 -13.81 6.98
N PRO A 38 1.10 -14.14 8.28
CA PRO A 38 0.18 -15.16 8.75
C PRO A 38 -1.21 -14.68 8.36
N ALA A 39 -1.80 -15.37 7.38
CA ALA A 39 -3.13 -15.03 6.95
C ALA A 39 -4.06 -15.40 8.11
N LEU A 40 -4.97 -14.50 8.47
CA LEU A 40 -5.96 -14.75 9.51
C LEU A 40 -6.79 -16.02 9.20
N PHE A 41 -6.90 -16.36 7.91
CA PHE A 41 -7.52 -17.57 7.39
C PHE A 41 -6.71 -18.12 6.22
N ALA A 42 -6.84 -19.42 5.92
CA ALA A 42 -6.22 -20.02 4.75
C ALA A 42 -6.64 -19.27 3.46
N LEU A 43 -5.66 -18.73 2.73
CA LEU A 43 -5.90 -18.03 1.47
C LEU A 43 -6.41 -19.02 0.43
N LYS A 44 -7.62 -18.79 -0.07
CA LYS A 44 -8.17 -19.55 -1.19
C LYS A 44 -7.76 -18.90 -2.50
N GLN A 45 -7.40 -19.71 -3.49
CA GLN A 45 -7.13 -19.21 -4.82
C GLN A 45 -8.37 -18.54 -5.40
N ASP A 46 -8.20 -17.32 -5.93
CA ASP A 46 -9.29 -16.56 -6.51
C ASP A 46 -9.80 -17.23 -7.81
N ARG A 47 -10.98 -17.85 -7.72
CA ARG A 47 -11.65 -18.53 -8.84
C ARG A 47 -12.54 -17.61 -9.67
N ARG A 48 -12.59 -16.31 -9.37
CA ARG A 48 -13.35 -15.35 -10.20
C ARG A 48 -12.73 -15.24 -11.60
N PRO A 49 -13.55 -14.92 -12.62
CA PRO A 49 -13.05 -14.54 -13.94
C PRO A 49 -11.95 -13.49 -13.83
N ALA A 50 -10.94 -13.54 -14.71
CA ALA A 50 -9.77 -12.65 -14.64
C ALA A 50 -10.15 -11.16 -14.62
N ALA A 51 -11.27 -10.81 -15.27
CA ALA A 51 -11.82 -9.47 -15.26
C ALA A 51 -12.22 -9.01 -13.84
N GLU A 52 -12.69 -9.87 -12.96
CA GLU A 52 -13.30 -9.52 -11.66
C GLU A 52 -12.37 -9.70 -10.45
N ARG A 53 -11.10 -10.06 -10.70
CA ARG A 53 -10.10 -10.27 -9.63
C ARG A 53 -9.70 -8.97 -8.94
N SER A 54 -9.81 -7.82 -9.61
CA SER A 54 -9.58 -6.51 -8.99
C SER A 54 -10.90 -5.92 -8.44
N ALA A 55 -10.82 -5.24 -7.30
CA ALA A 55 -11.99 -4.57 -6.71
C ALA A 55 -12.60 -3.53 -7.68
N ALA A 56 -11.75 -2.79 -8.39
CA ALA A 56 -12.16 -1.77 -9.35
C ALA A 56 -12.97 -2.34 -10.54
N ARG A 57 -12.66 -3.57 -10.99
CA ARG A 57 -13.43 -4.22 -12.05
C ARG A 57 -14.61 -5.01 -11.53
N ARG A 58 -14.51 -5.56 -10.32
CA ARG A 58 -15.60 -6.29 -9.65
C ARG A 58 -16.82 -5.40 -9.42
N TYR A 59 -16.58 -4.15 -9.05
CA TYR A 59 -17.63 -3.17 -8.77
C TYR A 59 -17.66 -2.11 -9.87
N GLN A 60 -17.87 -2.55 -11.12
CA GLN A 60 -18.21 -1.68 -12.25
C GLN A 60 -19.66 -1.16 -12.19
N GLU A 61 -20.29 -1.16 -11.02
CA GLU A 61 -21.52 -0.42 -10.83
C GLU A 61 -21.21 1.08 -10.91
N PRO A 62 -22.08 1.88 -11.54
CA PRO A 62 -21.90 3.33 -11.53
C PRO A 62 -21.84 3.80 -10.08
N SER A 63 -20.75 4.47 -9.71
CA SER A 63 -20.65 5.06 -8.39
C SER A 63 -21.81 6.05 -8.17
N LEU A 64 -22.17 6.32 -6.91
CA LEU A 64 -23.19 7.32 -6.58
C LEU A 64 -22.98 8.65 -7.33
N LEU A 65 -21.72 9.06 -7.54
CA LEU A 65 -21.36 10.26 -8.29
C LEU A 65 -21.71 10.17 -9.78
N VAL A 66 -21.52 9.00 -10.41
CA VAL A 66 -21.90 8.76 -11.81
C VAL A 66 -23.42 8.84 -11.96
N LEU A 67 -24.16 8.17 -11.07
CA LEU A 67 -25.63 8.20 -11.06
C LEU A 67 -26.20 9.60 -10.82
N MET A 68 -25.54 10.42 -9.98
CA MET A 68 -25.97 11.80 -9.71
C MET A 68 -25.76 12.73 -10.91
N GLN A 69 -24.71 12.52 -11.71
CA GLN A 69 -24.45 13.32 -12.92
C GLN A 69 -25.43 13.00 -14.05
N GLU A 70 -25.82 11.73 -14.20
CA GLU A 70 -26.82 11.30 -15.19
C GLU A 70 -28.21 11.87 -14.90
N ARG A 71 -28.54 12.10 -13.62
CA ARG A 71 -29.83 12.65 -13.20
C ARG A 71 -29.98 14.16 -13.45
N GLN A 72 -28.89 14.85 -13.76
CA GLN A 72 -28.86 16.30 -14.04
C GLN A 72 -28.89 16.63 -15.53
N ARG A 73 -28.97 15.62 -16.40
CA ARG A 73 -29.16 15.76 -17.85
C ARG A 73 -30.60 15.46 -18.23
#